data_AF-A0A963CQ96-F1
#
_entry.id   AF-A0A963CQ96-F1
#
_cell.length_a   1.000
_cell.length_b   1.000
_cell.length_c   1.000
_cell.angle_alpha   90.00
_cell.angle_beta   90.00
_cell.angle_gamma   90.00
#
_symmetry.space_group_name_H-M   'P 1'
#
loop_
_entity.id
_entity.type
_entity.pdbx_description
1 polymer ?
#
loop_
_entity_poly.entity_id
_entity_poly.type
_entity_poly.pdbx_seq_one_letter_code
_entity_poly.pdbx_strand_id
1 'polypeptide(L)' 'KAHPDVFNILLQVLEDGRLTDGHGRTVDFRNTVVVMTSNLGSQLIQEMAQENDYERMKAAVLEVVGQHFR' A
#
# COMPACT_ATOMS: atom_id res chain seq x y z
N LYS A 1 2.03 2.11 10.26
CA LYS A 1 3.03 1.84 11.34
C LYS A 1 3.94 0.67 10.94
N ALA A 2 4.55 0.73 9.76
CA ALA A 2 5.61 -0.18 9.36
C ALA A 2 6.94 0.57 9.45
N HIS A 3 8.03 -0.13 9.73
CA HIS A 3 9.37 0.45 9.65
C HIS A 3 9.67 0.83 8.19
N PRO A 4 10.37 1.94 7.90
CA PRO A 4 10.70 2.34 6.52
C PRO A 4 11.36 1.23 5.70
N ASP A 5 12.17 0.37 6.33
CA ASP A 5 12.82 -0.75 5.65
C ASP A 5 11.86 -1.82 5.09
N VAL A 6 10.65 -1.92 5.65
CA VAL A 6 9.61 -2.81 5.11
C VAL A 6 9.14 -2.31 3.75
N PHE A 7 9.12 -0.99 3.55
CA PHE A 7 8.74 -0.41 2.27
C PHE A 7 9.78 -0.72 1.19
N ASN A 8 11.07 -0.59 1.51
CA ASN A 8 12.15 -0.91 0.57
C ASN A 8 12.14 -2.40 0.14
N ILE A 9 11.83 -3.30 1.07
CA ILE A 9 11.65 -4.73 0.78
C ILE A 9 10.48 -4.95 -0.21
N LEU A 10 9.38 -4.20 -0.05
CA LEU A 10 8.25 -4.29 -0.97
C LEU A 10 8.55 -3.68 -2.35
N LEU A 11 9.37 -2.62 -2.42
CA LEU A 11 9.86 -2.08 -3.70
C LEU A 11 10.64 -3.15 -4.47
N GLN A 12 11.53 -3.89 -3.79
CA GLN A 12 12.28 -4.99 -4.41
C GLN A 12 11.34 -6.06 -4.98
N VAL A 13 10.24 -6.39 -4.29
CA VAL A 13 9.25 -7.36 -4.79
C VAL A 13 8.51 -6.82 -6.01
N LEU A 14 8.18 -5.53 -6.04
CA LEU A 14 7.47 -4.91 -7.16
C LEU A 14 8.36 -4.74 -8.41
N GLU A 15 9.68 -4.57 -8.23
CA GLU A 15 10.65 -4.48 -9.33
C GLU A 15 11.01 -5.87 -9.89
N ASP A 16 11.55 -6.76 -9.06
CA ASP A 16 12.14 -8.02 -9.50
C ASP A 16 11.17 -9.22 -9.46
N GLY A 17 10.00 -9.04 -8.83
CA GLY A 17 9.05 -10.14 -8.59
C GLY A 17 9.63 -11.23 -7.69
N ARG A 18 10.67 -10.92 -6.90
CA ARG A 18 11.38 -11.87 -6.02
C ARG A 18 11.77 -11.20 -4.72
N LEU A 19 11.80 -11.99 -3.65
CA LEU A 19 12.31 -11.56 -2.35
C LEU A 19 13.30 -12.58 -1.82
N THR A 20 14.47 -12.12 -1.39
CA THR A 20 15.43 -12.94 -0.64
C THR A 20 15.34 -12.59 0.85
N ASP A 21 15.06 -13.58 1.70
CA ASP A 21 15.03 -13.40 3.15
C ASP A 21 16.44 -13.37 3.77
N GLY A 22 16.53 -13.06 5.07
CA GLY A 22 17.81 -13.01 5.80
C GLY A 22 18.51 -14.37 5.96
N HIS A 23 17.86 -15.47 5.60
CA HIS A 23 18.46 -16.81 5.55
C HIS A 23 18.93 -17.20 4.14
N GLY A 24 18.86 -16.28 3.18
CA GLY A 24 19.26 -16.49 1.78
C GLY A 24 18.24 -17.25 0.95
N ARG A 25 17.01 -17.47 1.45
CA ARG A 25 15.95 -18.13 0.68
C ARG A 25 15.31 -17.12 -0.24
N THR A 26 15.18 -17.48 -1.51
CA THR A 26 14.52 -16.62 -2.51
C THR A 26 13.12 -17.15 -2.80
N VAL A 27 12.13 -16.28 -2.68
CA VAL A 27 10.71 -16.54 -2.96
C VAL A 27 10.30 -15.79 -4.23
N ASP A 28 9.52 -16.44 -5.08
CA ASP A 28 8.99 -15.88 -6.32
C ASP A 28 7.57 -15.31 -6.11
N PHE A 29 7.37 -14.06 -6.54
CA PHE A 29 6.13 -13.29 -6.42
C PHE A 29 5.48 -13.01 -7.79
N ARG A 30 6.01 -13.54 -8.90
CA ARG A 30 5.48 -13.28 -10.27
C ARG A 30 4.02 -13.72 -10.47
N ASN A 31 3.52 -14.63 -9.63
CA ASN A 31 2.15 -15.11 -9.68
C ASN A 31 1.42 -14.92 -8.33
N THR A 32 1.66 -13.77 -7.70
CA THR A 32 1.16 -13.42 -6.37
C THR A 32 0.46 -12.06 -6.40
N VAL A 33 -0.71 -11.98 -5.75
CA VAL A 33 -1.37 -10.70 -5.48
C VAL A 33 -0.92 -10.20 -4.12
N VAL A 34 -0.29 -9.02 -4.08
CA VAL A 34 0.11 -8.36 -2.83
C VAL A 34 -1.00 -7.39 -2.42
N VAL A 35 -1.58 -7.63 -1.25
CA VAL A 35 -2.60 -6.73 -0.66
C VAL A 35 -1.96 -5.95 0.48
N MET A 36 -1.88 -4.63 0.31
CA MET A 36 -1.43 -3.72 1.35
C MET A 36 -2.63 -3.02 1.97
N THR A 37 -2.61 -2.86 3.29
CA THR A 37 -3.62 -2.12 4.04
C THR A 37 -2.96 -1.01 4.83
N SER A 38 -3.63 0.13 4.89
CA SER A 38 -3.19 1.29 5.66
C SER A 38 -4.41 1.93 6.31
N ASN A 39 -4.21 2.50 7.49
CA ASN A 39 -5.19 3.38 8.12
C ASN A 39 -5.14 4.81 7.56
N LEU A 40 -4.29 5.08 6.58
CA LEU A 40 -4.20 6.37 5.91
C LEU A 40 -5.53 6.73 5.23
N GLY A 41 -5.98 7.97 5.40
CA GLY A 41 -7.27 8.43 4.89
C GLY A 41 -8.49 7.94 5.69
N SER A 42 -8.31 7.24 6.82
CA SER A 42 -9.45 6.76 7.62
C SER A 42 -10.34 7.90 8.14
N GLN A 43 -9.73 9.03 8.52
CA GLN A 43 -10.46 10.21 8.97
C GLN A 43 -11.27 10.84 7.83
N LEU A 44 -10.69 10.91 6.63
CA LEU A 44 -11.36 11.42 5.44
C LEU A 44 -12.55 10.54 5.03
N ILE A 45 -12.39 9.22 5.12
CA ILE A 45 -13.49 8.26 4.92
C ILE A 45 -14.60 8.50 5.93
N GLN A 46 -14.27 8.72 7.21
CA GLN A 46 -15.28 8.98 8.25
C GLN A 46 -16.07 10.27 8.01
N GLU A 47 -15.38 11.35 7.61
CA GLU A 47 -15.99 12.65 7.33
C GLU A 47 -16.87 12.61 6.06
N MET A 48 -16.37 11.98 4.99
CA MET A 48 -17.05 11.95 3.68
C MET A 48 -18.09 10.83 3.54
N ALA A 49 -18.08 9.83 4.42
CA ALA A 49 -19.09 8.77 4.43
C ALA A 49 -20.53 9.31 4.61
N GLN A 50 -20.69 10.52 5.15
CA GLN A 50 -21.99 11.18 5.28
C GLN A 50 -22.50 11.82 3.99
N GLU A 51 -21.64 12.06 3.00
CA GLU A 51 -21.99 12.80 1.77
C GLU A 51 -22.55 11.90 0.65
N ASN A 52 -22.60 10.56 0.84
CA ASN A 52 -23.07 9.56 -0.14
C ASN A 52 -22.40 9.63 -1.53
N ASP A 53 -21.28 10.34 -1.65
CA ASP A 53 -20.48 10.47 -2.87
C ASP A 53 -19.22 9.60 -2.78
N TYR A 54 -19.37 8.35 -3.20
CA TYR A 54 -18.29 7.36 -3.16
C TYR A 54 -17.12 7.74 -4.07
N GLU A 55 -17.39 8.28 -5.26
CA GLU A 55 -16.34 8.60 -6.23
C GLU A 55 -15.45 9.74 -5.74
N ARG A 56 -16.05 10.77 -5.13
CA ARG A 56 -15.30 11.87 -4.52
C ARG A 56 -14.47 11.40 -3.33
N MET A 57 -15.05 10.56 -2.46
CA MET A 57 -14.32 9.96 -1.34
C MET A 57 -13.14 9.13 -1.82
N LYS A 58 -13.35 8.26 -2.82
CA LYS A 58 -12.31 7.42 -3.41
C LYS A 58 -11.18 8.25 -4.01
N ALA A 59 -11.50 9.30 -4.76
CA ALA A 59 -10.51 10.19 -5.34
C ALA A 59 -9.65 10.87 -4.26
N ALA A 60 -10.29 11.38 -3.21
CA ALA A 60 -9.60 12.07 -2.12
C ALA A 60 -8.73 11.10 -1.30
N VAL A 61 -9.19 9.87 -1.03
CA VAL A 61 -8.38 8.84 -0.37
C VAL A 61 -7.18 8.43 -1.23
N LEU A 62 -7.38 8.24 -2.54
CA LEU A 62 -6.29 7.88 -3.46
C LEU A 62 -5.24 8.98 -3.58
N GLU A 63 -5.63 10.25 -3.48
CA GLU A 63 -4.70 11.38 -3.45
C GLU A 63 -3.80 11.32 -2.21
N VAL A 64 -4.37 11.13 -1.02
CA VAL A 64 -3.61 11.03 0.24
C VAL A 64 -2.67 9.83 0.21
N VAL A 65 -3.14 8.69 -0.30
CA VAL A 65 -2.30 7.49 -0.50
C VAL A 65 -1.14 7.80 -1.45
N GLY A 66 -1.40 8.45 -2.58
CA GLY A 66 -0.38 8.82 -3.56
C GLY A 66 0.69 9.77 -3.01
N GLN A 67 0.33 10.67 -2.09
CA GLN A 67 1.30 11.56 -1.44
C GLN A 67 2.20 10.84 -0.43
N HIS A 68 1.69 9.82 0.25
CA HIS A 68 2.43 9.12 1.31
C HIS A 68 3.42 8.08 0.78
N PHE A 69 3.16 7.53 -0.40
CA PHE A 69 3.98 6.47 -1.02
C PHE A 69 4.77 6.96 -2.25
N ARG A 70 4.83 8.27 -2.51
CA ARG A 70 5.68 8.90 -3.52
C ARG A 70 7.06 9.27 -2.97
#